data_AF-A0A1Z9B2W1-F1
#
_entry.id   AF-A0A1Z9B2W1-F1
#
_cell.length_a   1.000
_cell.length_b   1.000
_cell.length_c   1.000
_cell.angle_alpha   90.00
_cell.angle_beta   90.00
_cell.angle_gamma   90.00
#
_symmetry.space_group_name_H-M   'P 1'
#
loop_
_entity.id
_entity.type
_entity.pdbx_description
1 polymer ?
#
loop_
_entity_poly.entity_id
_entity_poly.type
_entity_poly.pdbx_seq_one_letter_code
_entity_poly.pdbx_strand_id
1 'polypeptide(L)'
;MVWDGPRLNLDEGIDALRRADVLIGHNIIGYDIPLIKEAYDFDYKGQVIDTLVLSRLFYPHIVDRDNVRRPLGMPQKLYGRHSLEAWGYRLKCFKGDFGKHEAAWDIYTPEMLDYCIQDTEVTVKLYELMLRRMNDYA
;
A
#
# COMPACT_ATOMS: atom_id res chain seq x y z
N MET A 1 -17.66 -5.53 -0.37
CA MET A 1 -16.99 -6.54 0.46
C MET A 1 -17.04 -5.99 1.87
N VAL A 2 -17.93 -6.53 2.72
CA VAL A 2 -18.00 -6.15 4.13
C VAL A 2 -17.00 -7.06 4.83
N TRP A 3 -15.94 -6.49 5.39
CA TRP A 3 -14.95 -7.23 6.14
C TRP A 3 -15.54 -7.56 7.52
N ASP A 4 -16.16 -8.73 7.64
CA ASP A 4 -16.72 -9.28 8.89
C ASP A 4 -15.76 -10.31 9.50
N GLY A 5 -14.46 -9.97 9.51
CA GLY A 5 -13.44 -10.79 10.13
C GLY A 5 -13.57 -10.73 11.66
N PRO A 6 -13.34 -11.83 12.39
CA PRO A 6 -13.22 -11.76 13.85
C PRO A 6 -12.18 -10.69 14.18
N ARG A 7 -12.41 -9.90 15.24
CA ARG A 7 -11.39 -9.02 15.81
C ARG A 7 -10.28 -9.90 16.35
N LEU A 8 -9.40 -10.36 15.46
CA LEU A 8 -8.17 -11.00 15.84
C LEU A 8 -7.46 -10.03 16.77
N ASN A 9 -6.99 -10.53 17.90
CA ASN A 9 -6.13 -9.69 18.73
C ASN A 9 -4.83 -9.41 17.93
N LEU A 10 -4.11 -8.37 18.31
CA LEU A 10 -2.95 -7.93 17.54
C LEU A 10 -1.90 -9.05 17.39
N ASP A 11 -1.75 -9.91 18.40
CA ASP A 11 -0.84 -11.06 18.39
C ASP A 11 -1.17 -12.06 17.27
N GLU A 12 -2.46 -12.38 17.06
CA GLU A 12 -2.90 -13.28 15.99
C GLU A 12 -2.59 -12.70 14.60
N GLY A 13 -2.69 -11.37 14.43
CA GLY A 13 -2.31 -10.68 13.21
C GLY A 13 -0.79 -10.76 12.96
N ILE A 14 0.01 -10.56 14.00
CA ILE A 14 1.48 -10.68 13.93
C ILE A 14 1.88 -12.11 13.59
N ASP A 15 1.23 -13.11 14.18
CA ASP A 15 1.44 -14.52 13.86
C ASP A 15 1.05 -14.87 12.42
N ALA A 16 -0.02 -14.28 11.89
CA ALA A 16 -0.39 -14.44 10.49
C ALA A 16 0.70 -13.87 9.57
N LEU A 17 1.26 -12.70 9.88
CA LEU A 17 2.38 -12.11 9.13
C LEU A 17 3.64 -12.99 9.21
N ARG A 18 3.96 -13.57 10.37
CA ARG A 18 5.11 -14.48 10.54
C ARG A 18 4.99 -15.74 9.66
N ARG A 19 3.77 -16.28 9.52
CA ARG A 19 3.50 -17.52 8.78
C ARG A 19 3.30 -17.32 7.28
N ALA A 20 3.13 -16.09 6.80
CA ALA A 20 2.90 -15.84 5.38
C ALA A 20 4.12 -16.22 4.53
N ASP A 21 3.91 -16.90 3.40
CA ASP A 21 5.01 -17.22 2.46
C ASP A 21 5.62 -15.96 1.84
N VAL A 22 4.77 -14.94 1.62
CA VAL A 22 5.15 -13.65 1.04
C VAL A 22 4.42 -12.52 1.75
N LEU A 23 5.16 -11.48 2.14
CA LEU A 23 4.60 -10.19 2.55
C LEU A 23 4.67 -9.20 1.41
N ILE A 24 3.55 -8.56 1.12
CA ILE A 24 3.42 -7.59 0.03
C ILE A 24 2.85 -6.31 0.61
N GLY A 25 3.55 -5.19 0.41
CA GLY A 25 3.08 -3.89 0.88
C GLY A 25 3.65 -2.74 0.06
N HIS A 26 3.33 -1.51 0.46
CA HIS A 26 3.83 -0.30 -0.19
C HIS A 26 4.73 0.46 0.77
N ASN A 27 6.04 0.49 0.52
CA ASN A 27 7.05 0.93 1.49
C ASN A 27 7.18 0.00 2.72
N ILE A 28 6.75 -1.27 2.60
CA ILE A 28 6.78 -2.27 3.67
C ILE A 28 8.18 -2.54 4.23
N ILE A 29 9.20 -2.43 3.37
CA ILE A 29 10.60 -2.60 3.79
C ILE A 29 11.06 -1.41 4.63
N GLY A 30 10.63 -0.20 4.26
CA GLY A 30 11.07 1.04 4.88
C GLY A 30 10.23 1.50 6.07
N TYR A 31 9.06 0.90 6.32
CA TYR A 31 8.12 1.36 7.33
C TYR A 31 7.54 0.23 8.19
N ASP A 32 6.65 -0.60 7.62
CA ASP A 32 5.86 -1.56 8.40
C ASP A 32 6.73 -2.61 9.11
N ILE A 33 7.68 -3.25 8.41
CA ILE A 33 8.53 -4.28 9.02
C ILE A 33 9.40 -3.70 10.16
N PRO A 34 10.09 -2.56 9.97
CA PRO A 34 10.78 -1.87 11.07
C PRO A 34 9.85 -1.53 12.26
N LEU A 35 8.68 -0.97 11.99
CA LEU A 35 7.73 -0.57 13.04
C LEU A 35 7.23 -1.78 13.84
N ILE A 36 6.90 -2.87 13.14
CA ILE A 36 6.47 -4.11 13.79
C ILE A 36 7.61 -4.69 14.65
N LYS A 37 8.86 -4.62 14.19
CA LYS A 37 10.04 -5.04 14.96
C LYS A 37 10.28 -4.24 16.24
N GLU A 38 9.88 -2.97 16.26
CA GLU A 38 9.99 -2.14 17.47
C GLU A 38 8.96 -2.54 18.54
N ALA A 39 7.78 -3.00 18.12
CA ALA A 39 6.70 -3.38 19.03
C ALA A 39 6.65 -4.88 19.37
N TYR A 40 7.20 -5.74 18.50
CA TYR A 40 7.12 -7.20 18.59
C TYR A 40 8.46 -7.86 18.26
N ASP A 41 8.71 -9.04 18.82
CA ASP A 41 9.79 -9.92 18.38
C ASP A 41 9.46 -10.51 16.99
N PHE A 42 9.63 -9.69 15.95
CA PHE A 42 9.17 -9.96 14.60
C PHE A 42 10.34 -10.08 13.62
N ASP A 43 10.72 -11.32 13.31
CA ASP A 43 11.80 -11.61 12.37
C ASP A 43 11.27 -12.41 11.17
N TYR A 44 10.70 -11.70 10.21
CA TYR A 44 10.13 -12.32 9.01
C TYR A 44 11.22 -12.90 8.10
N LYS A 45 11.10 -14.19 7.77
CA LYS A 45 12.07 -14.95 6.95
C LYS A 45 11.60 -15.28 5.54
N GLY A 46 10.34 -15.02 5.23
CA GLY A 46 9.78 -15.26 3.90
C GLY A 46 10.16 -14.17 2.90
N GLN A 47 9.51 -14.21 1.74
CA GLN A 47 9.76 -13.24 0.67
C GLN A 47 9.04 -11.92 0.96
N VAL A 48 9.73 -10.80 0.75
CA VAL A 48 9.12 -9.47 0.87
C VAL A 48 9.07 -8.81 -0.50
N ILE A 49 7.88 -8.32 -0.88
CA ILE A 49 7.66 -7.55 -2.11
C ILE A 49 7.21 -6.15 -1.74
N ASP A 50 8.05 -5.17 -2.06
CA ASP A 50 7.72 -3.77 -1.89
C ASP A 50 7.25 -3.14 -3.20
N THR A 51 5.94 -2.85 -3.26
CA THR A 51 5.33 -2.26 -4.44
C THR A 51 5.83 -0.84 -4.71
N LEU A 52 6.37 -0.10 -3.74
CA LEU A 52 7.00 1.21 -3.99
C LEU A 52 8.30 1.04 -4.79
N VAL A 53 9.10 0.04 -4.43
CA VAL A 53 10.33 -0.30 -5.16
C VAL A 53 9.99 -0.75 -6.58
N LEU A 54 9.07 -1.70 -6.74
CA LEU A 54 8.63 -2.17 -8.06
C LEU A 54 8.05 -1.04 -8.91
N SER A 55 7.25 -0.17 -8.30
CA SER A 55 6.64 1.00 -8.94
C SER A 55 7.71 1.95 -9.50
N ARG A 56 8.78 2.23 -8.74
CA ARG A 56 9.91 3.05 -9.22
C ARG A 56 10.73 2.35 -10.30
N LEU A 57 10.92 1.04 -10.18
CA LEU A 57 11.66 0.23 -11.15
C LEU A 57 10.96 0.16 -12.51
N PHE A 58 9.66 -0.15 -12.53
CA PHE A 58 8.91 -0.35 -13.77
C PHE A 58 8.39 0.94 -14.40
N TYR A 59 8.29 2.03 -13.63
CA TYR A 59 7.78 3.31 -14.10
C TYR A 59 8.71 4.48 -13.74
N PRO A 60 10.00 4.46 -14.16
CA PRO A 60 10.95 5.53 -13.81
C PRO A 60 10.56 6.90 -14.38
N HIS A 61 9.80 6.93 -15.48
CA HIS A 61 9.30 8.14 -16.14
C HIS A 61 7.78 8.33 -15.93
N ILE A 62 7.26 7.99 -14.74
CA ILE A 62 5.81 8.01 -14.48
C ILE A 62 5.18 9.41 -14.65
N VAL A 63 5.96 10.48 -14.46
CA VAL A 63 5.50 11.86 -14.67
C VAL A 63 5.06 12.13 -16.10
N ASP A 64 5.81 11.61 -17.09
CA ASP A 64 5.48 11.78 -18.50
C ASP A 64 4.18 11.03 -18.84
N ARG A 65 4.04 9.83 -18.27
CA ARG A 65 2.81 9.04 -18.38
C ARG A 65 1.61 9.80 -17.79
N ASP A 66 1.78 10.45 -16.64
CA ASP A 66 0.71 11.24 -16.02
C ASP A 66 0.35 12.46 -16.88
N ASN A 67 1.34 13.16 -17.42
CA ASN A 67 1.13 14.31 -18.32
C ASN A 67 0.34 13.93 -19.59
N VAL A 68 0.57 12.73 -20.13
CA VAL A 68 -0.14 12.21 -21.29
C VAL A 68 -1.52 11.69 -20.93
N ARG A 69 -1.63 10.82 -19.92
CA ARG A 69 -2.89 10.14 -19.57
C ARG A 69 -3.88 11.03 -18.82
N ARG A 70 -3.39 12.03 -18.09
CA ARG A 70 -4.15 12.96 -17.25
C ARG A 70 -5.21 12.25 -16.40
N PRO A 71 -4.81 11.46 -15.37
CA PRO A 71 -5.75 10.74 -14.53
C PRO A 71 -6.82 11.67 -13.96
N LEU A 72 -8.09 11.27 -14.09
CA LEU A 72 -9.24 12.11 -13.77
C LEU A 72 -9.20 12.55 -12.30
N GLY A 73 -9.30 13.86 -12.07
CA GLY A 73 -9.35 14.44 -10.72
C GLY A 73 -8.05 14.37 -9.93
N MET A 74 -6.95 13.89 -10.51
CA MET A 74 -5.67 13.77 -9.83
C MET A 74 -5.00 15.14 -9.65
N PRO A 75 -4.71 15.58 -8.41
CA PRO A 75 -4.00 16.83 -8.18
C PRO A 75 -2.63 16.85 -8.84
N GLN A 76 -2.23 17.99 -9.41
CA GLN A 76 -0.94 18.13 -10.10
C GLN A 76 0.27 17.80 -9.20
N LYS A 77 0.16 18.06 -7.88
CA LYS A 77 1.20 17.71 -6.89
C LYS A 77 1.51 16.21 -6.79
N LEU A 78 0.58 15.36 -7.24
CA LEU A 78 0.74 13.89 -7.25
C LEU A 78 1.35 13.37 -8.55
N TYR A 79 1.48 14.20 -9.59
CA TYR A 79 2.10 13.78 -10.85
C TYR A 79 3.56 13.40 -10.60
N GLY A 80 4.01 12.28 -11.15
CA GLY A 80 5.34 11.75 -10.89
C GLY A 80 5.50 11.04 -9.55
N ARG A 81 4.55 11.17 -8.61
CA ARG A 81 4.66 10.52 -7.29
C ARG A 81 4.32 9.04 -7.38
N HIS A 82 5.05 8.23 -6.63
CA HIS A 82 4.84 6.79 -6.54
C HIS A 82 4.04 6.37 -5.29
N SER A 83 3.46 7.32 -4.54
CA SER A 83 2.64 7.02 -3.35
C SER A 83 1.37 6.24 -3.70
N LEU A 84 0.80 5.54 -2.71
CA LEU A 84 -0.50 4.88 -2.84
C LEU A 84 -1.60 5.86 -3.26
N GLU A 85 -1.66 7.07 -2.70
CA GLU A 85 -2.62 8.12 -3.11
C GLU A 85 -2.56 8.35 -4.62
N ALA A 86 -1.35 8.55 -5.17
CA ALA A 86 -1.15 8.80 -6.59
C ALA A 86 -1.53 7.57 -7.45
N TRP A 87 -1.22 6.35 -6.99
CA TRP A 87 -1.67 5.12 -7.66
C TRP A 87 -3.17 4.89 -7.56
N GLY A 88 -3.82 5.29 -6.47
CA GLY A 88 -5.26 5.27 -6.29
C GLY A 88 -5.97 6.03 -7.42
N TYR A 89 -5.48 7.23 -7.75
CA TYR A 89 -5.97 8.01 -8.89
C TYR A 89 -5.70 7.31 -10.23
N ARG A 90 -4.47 6.80 -10.46
CA ARG A 90 -4.11 6.13 -11.72
C ARG A 90 -4.92 4.85 -11.97
N LEU A 91 -5.26 4.12 -10.91
CA LEU A 91 -5.99 2.87 -10.96
C LEU A 91 -7.51 3.06 -10.78
N LYS A 92 -7.99 4.30 -10.64
CA LYS A 92 -9.41 4.64 -10.40
C LYS A 92 -10.00 3.89 -9.19
N CYS A 93 -9.22 3.77 -8.13
CA CYS A 93 -9.60 3.10 -6.88
C CYS A 93 -9.45 3.99 -5.64
N PHE A 94 -9.19 5.27 -5.84
CA PHE A 94 -9.18 6.26 -4.78
C PHE A 94 -10.60 6.49 -4.23
N LYS A 95 -10.81 6.30 -2.93
CA LYS A 95 -12.11 6.51 -2.26
C LYS A 95 -12.17 7.71 -1.32
N GLY A 96 -11.10 8.47 -1.12
CA GLY A 96 -11.11 9.68 -0.30
C GLY A 96 -9.80 9.92 0.44
N ASP A 97 -9.79 11.01 1.20
CA ASP A 97 -8.66 11.44 2.01
C ASP A 97 -8.91 11.14 3.49
N PHE A 98 -8.01 10.37 4.12
CA PHE A 98 -7.90 10.28 5.57
C PHE A 98 -6.54 10.85 6.01
N GLY A 99 -6.42 11.29 7.26
CA GLY A 99 -5.11 11.71 7.80
C GLY A 99 -4.62 13.10 7.39
N LYS A 100 -5.45 13.94 6.73
CA LYS A 100 -5.08 15.32 6.33
C LYS A 100 -5.26 16.36 7.45
N HIS A 101 -5.70 15.96 8.64
CA HIS A 101 -5.89 16.82 9.81
C HIS A 101 -4.88 16.48 10.91
N GLU A 102 -4.43 17.47 11.68
CA GLU A 102 -3.63 17.25 12.90
C GLU A 102 -4.43 16.34 13.87
N ALA A 103 -3.76 15.39 14.52
CA ALA A 103 -4.32 14.37 15.42
C ALA A 103 -5.13 13.21 14.81
N ALA A 104 -5.20 13.06 13.48
CA ALA A 104 -5.96 11.98 12.84
C ALA A 104 -5.47 10.55 13.16
N TRP A 105 -4.27 10.40 13.74
CA TRP A 105 -3.65 9.12 14.07
C TRP A 105 -3.47 8.88 15.58
N ASP A 106 -3.90 9.82 16.43
CA ASP A 106 -3.64 9.78 17.88
C ASP A 106 -4.55 8.76 18.59
N ILE A 107 -5.78 8.60 18.08
CA ILE A 107 -6.78 7.68 18.62
C ILE A 107 -7.30 6.84 17.45
N TYR A 108 -7.33 5.52 17.66
CA TYR A 108 -7.96 4.61 16.71
C TYR A 108 -9.43 4.96 16.50
N THR A 109 -9.84 5.11 15.24
CA THR A 109 -11.25 5.27 14.86
C THR A 109 -11.64 4.26 13.76
N PRO A 110 -12.95 3.95 13.61
CA PRO A 110 -13.41 3.09 12.51
C PRO A 110 -13.00 3.61 11.11
N GLU A 111 -12.95 4.93 10.92
CA GLU A 111 -12.54 5.55 9.67
C GLU A 111 -11.06 5.31 9.34
N MET A 112 -10.20 5.19 10.38
CA MET A 112 -8.81 4.79 10.21
C MET A 112 -8.71 3.35 9.69
N LEU A 113 -9.55 2.44 10.18
CA LEU A 113 -9.61 1.07 9.69
C LEU A 113 -10.08 1.03 8.23
N ASP A 114 -11.14 1.76 7.89
CA ASP A 114 -11.63 1.85 6.50
C ASP A 114 -10.54 2.36 5.55
N TYR A 115 -9.73 3.32 6.01
CA TYR A 115 -8.58 3.81 5.26
C TYR A 115 -7.48 2.75 5.09
N CYS A 116 -7.11 2.03 6.15
CA CYS A 116 -6.13 0.93 6.08
C CYS A 116 -6.59 -0.20 5.13
N ILE A 117 -7.89 -0.53 5.16
CA ILE A 117 -8.49 -1.48 4.23
C ILE A 117 -8.37 -0.95 2.79
N GLN A 118 -8.65 0.33 2.58
CA GLN A 118 -8.54 0.95 1.27
C GLN A 118 -7.11 0.94 0.74
N ASP A 119 -6.12 1.27 1.57
CA ASP A 119 -4.69 1.22 1.19
C ASP A 119 -4.25 -0.20 0.82
N THR A 120 -4.79 -1.21 1.51
CA THR A 120 -4.58 -2.62 1.15
C THR A 120 -5.20 -2.96 -0.21
N GLU A 121 -6.43 -2.51 -0.48
CA GLU A 121 -7.08 -2.70 -1.80
C GLU A 121 -6.28 -2.05 -2.94
N VAL A 122 -5.76 -0.83 -2.74
CA VAL A 122 -4.91 -0.17 -3.73
C VAL A 122 -3.61 -0.95 -3.94
N THR A 123 -2.99 -1.42 -2.85
CA THR A 123 -1.75 -2.21 -2.90
C THR A 123 -1.93 -3.50 -3.69
N VAL A 124 -3.04 -4.23 -3.50
CA VAL A 124 -3.35 -5.44 -4.27
C VAL A 124 -3.44 -5.14 -5.76
N LYS A 125 -4.23 -4.12 -6.15
CA LYS A 125 -4.37 -3.73 -7.57
C LYS A 125 -3.04 -3.25 -8.17
N LEU A 126 -2.23 -2.56 -7.38
CA LEU A 126 -0.91 -2.13 -7.80
C LEU A 126 0.00 -3.33 -8.01
N TYR A 127 0.00 -4.30 -7.09
CA TYR A 127 0.78 -5.51 -7.21
C TYR A 127 0.37 -6.35 -8.43
N GLU A 128 -0.92 -6.51 -8.70
CA GLU A 128 -1.42 -7.16 -9.93
C GLU A 128 -0.90 -6.49 -11.21
N LEU A 129 -0.83 -5.15 -11.22
CA LEU A 129 -0.22 -4.41 -12.32
C LEU A 129 1.28 -4.71 -12.43
N MET A 130 2.00 -4.77 -11.32
CA MET A 130 3.44 -5.09 -11.31
C MET A 130 3.71 -6.53 -11.76
N LEU A 131 2.88 -7.50 -11.36
CA LEU A 131 2.97 -8.89 -11.81
C LEU A 131 2.91 -8.99 -13.33
N ARG A 132 1.99 -8.26 -13.97
CA ARG A 132 1.94 -8.20 -15.45
C ARG A 132 3.25 -7.67 -16.03
N ARG A 133 3.84 -6.64 -15.42
CA ARG A 133 5.12 -6.08 -15.86
C ARG A 133 6.27 -7.05 -15.65
N MET A 134 6.28 -7.83 -14.57
CA MET A 134 7.31 -8.86 -14.34
C MET A 134 7.26 -9.95 -15.41
N ASN A 135 6.05 -10.37 -15.79
CA ASN A 135 5.87 -11.37 -16.85
C ASN A 135 6.30 -10.86 -18.25
N ASP A 136 6.26 -9.55 -18.50
CA ASP A 136 6.78 -8.98 -19.76
C ASP A 136 8.30 -9.20 -19.92
N TYR A 137 9.03 -9.48 -18.83
CA TYR A 137 10.49 -9.66 -18.81
C TYR A 137 10.94 -11.07 -18.41
N ALA A 138 10.00 -12.01 -18.25
CA ALA A 138 10.27 -13.43 -17.96
C ALA A 138 10.37 -14.24 -19.26
#